data_AF-P0C608-F1
#
_entry.id   AF-P0C608-F1
#
_cell.length_a   1.000
_cell.length_b   1.000
_cell.length_c   1.000
_cell.angle_alpha   90.00
_cell.angle_beta   90.00
_cell.angle_gamma   90.00
#
_symmetry.space_group_name_H-M   'P 1'
#
loop_
_entity.id
_entity.type
_entity.pdbx_description
1 polymer ?
#
loop_
_entity_poly.entity_id
_entity_poly.type
_entity_poly.pdbx_seq_one_letter_code
_entity_poly.pdbx_strand_id
1 'polypeptide(L)' 'GDWGTCSWPGQECEHDSDCCGSFCCVGRRCLHIYFPCNLSRS' A
#
# COMPACT_ATOMS: atom_id res chain seq x y z
N GLY A 1 -15.53 12.81 5.28
CA GLY A 1 -14.86 12.76 6.60
C GLY A 1 -13.47 12.28 6.32
N ASP A 2 -12.66 13.19 5.79
CA ASP A 2 -11.45 12.86 5.02
C ASP A 2 -10.26 13.00 5.96
N TRP A 3 -10.23 12.14 6.96
CA TRP A 3 -9.06 11.94 7.79
C TRP A 3 -8.31 10.80 7.12
N GLY A 4 -7.24 11.16 6.41
CA GLY A 4 -6.34 10.26 5.67
C GLY A 4 -6.02 9.02 6.49
N THR A 5 -6.85 8.01 6.30
CA THR A 5 -6.74 6.71 6.91
C THR A 5 -6.14 5.88 5.81
N CYS A 6 -4.95 5.40 6.07
CA CYS A 6 -4.24 4.54 5.17
C CYS A 6 -5.16 3.42 4.62
N SER A 7 -4.92 3.01 3.39
CA SER A 7 -5.65 1.98 2.66
C SER A 7 -5.33 0.59 3.22
N TRP A 8 -6.39 -0.16 3.50
CA TRP A 8 -6.31 -1.55 3.95
C TRP A 8 -6.03 -2.51 2.78
N PRO A 9 -5.64 -3.77 3.04
CA PRO A 9 -5.41 -4.75 1.98
C PRO A 9 -6.60 -4.85 1.01
N GLY A 10 -6.31 -4.77 -0.29
CA GLY A 10 -7.29 -4.79 -1.37
C GLY A 10 -7.88 -3.41 -1.73
N GLN A 11 -7.68 -2.39 -0.90
CA GLN A 11 -8.06 -1.01 -1.22
C GLN A 11 -7.07 -0.37 -2.18
N GLU A 12 -7.54 0.68 -2.86
CA GLU A 12 -6.73 1.44 -3.81
C GLU A 12 -5.67 2.28 -3.10
N CYS A 13 -4.51 2.44 -3.74
CA CYS A 13 -3.40 3.25 -3.25
C CYS A 13 -2.61 3.81 -4.45
N GLU A 14 -1.89 4.90 -4.22
CA GLU A 14 -0.97 5.47 -5.20
C GLU A 14 0.50 5.27 -4.79
N HIS A 15 0.75 5.28 -3.48
CA HIS A 15 2.05 5.12 -2.86
C HIS A 15 2.00 4.05 -1.78
N ASP A 16 3.13 3.42 -1.52
CA ASP A 16 3.30 2.48 -0.41
C ASP A 16 2.94 3.12 0.95
N SER A 17 3.22 4.41 1.14
CA SER A 17 2.81 5.19 2.32
C SER A 17 1.29 5.37 2.46
N ASP A 18 0.51 5.16 1.41
CA ASP A 18 -0.95 5.15 1.52
C ASP A 18 -1.42 3.90 2.25
N CYS A 19 -0.67 2.81 2.25
CA CYS A 19 -1.11 1.55 2.82
C CYS A 19 -0.88 1.47 4.33
N CYS A 20 -1.85 0.91 5.07
CA CYS A 20 -1.72 0.81 6.52
C CYS A 20 -0.62 -0.17 6.94
N GLY A 21 0.13 0.19 7.98
CA GLY A 21 1.09 -0.71 8.61
C GLY A 21 2.27 -1.04 7.69
N SER A 22 2.43 -2.33 7.37
CA SER A 22 3.54 -2.83 6.53
C SER A 22 3.06 -3.38 5.18
N PHE A 23 1.88 -2.96 4.73
CA PHE A 23 1.37 -3.29 3.40
C PHE A 23 2.03 -2.41 2.34
N CYS A 24 2.11 -2.93 1.11
CA CYS A 24 2.74 -2.25 -0.01
C CYS A 24 1.73 -1.95 -1.09
N CYS A 25 1.89 -0.81 -1.74
CA CYS A 25 1.07 -0.45 -2.89
C CYS A 25 1.59 -1.14 -4.15
N VAL A 26 0.93 -2.22 -4.56
CA VAL A 26 1.30 -3.04 -5.71
C VAL A 26 0.14 -3.04 -6.70
N GLY A 27 0.40 -2.59 -7.93
CA GLY A 27 -0.65 -2.51 -8.95
C GLY A 27 -1.82 -1.58 -8.56
N ARG A 28 -1.51 -0.50 -7.84
CA ARG A 28 -2.48 0.44 -7.25
C ARG A 28 -3.39 -0.15 -6.18
N ARG A 29 -3.01 -1.27 -5.55
CA ARG A 29 -3.72 -1.81 -4.39
C ARG A 29 -2.78 -2.13 -3.25
N CYS A 30 -3.24 -1.92 -2.03
CA CYS A 30 -2.49 -2.33 -0.85
C CYS A 30 -2.51 -3.85 -0.75
N LEU A 31 -1.34 -4.46 -0.70
CA LEU A 31 -1.17 -5.90 -0.57
C LEU A 31 -0.15 -6.22 0.50
N HIS A 32 -0.37 -7.34 1.20
CA HIS A 32 0.64 -7.93 2.07
C HIS A 32 1.56 -8.79 1.21
N ILE A 33 2.76 -8.29 0.95
CA ILE A 33 3.79 -9.01 0.21
C ILE A 33 4.91 -9.44 1.15
N TYR A 34 5.57 -10.56 0.83
CA TYR A 34 6.70 -11.07 1.61
C TYR A 34 8.00 -10.27 1.43
N PHE A 35 8.04 -9.37 0.44
CA PHE A 35 9.22 -8.58 0.08
C PHE A 35 8.98 -7.10 0.46
N PRO A 36 10.03 -6.29 0.71
CA PRO A 36 9.85 -4.87 1.01
C PRO A 36 9.24 -4.14 -0.19
N CYS A 37 8.39 -3.13 0.07
CA CYS A 37 7.64 -2.39 -0.97
C CYS A 37 8.52 -1.81 -2.08
N ASN A 38 9.77 -1.49 -1.75
CA ASN A 38 10.76 -0.92 -2.69
C ASN A 38 11.28 -1.90 -3.75
N LEU A 39 11.05 -3.22 -3.61
CA LEU A 39 11.54 -4.21 -4.59
C LEU A 39 10.69 -4.27 -5.86
N SER A 40 9.43 -3.82 -5.81
CA SER A 40 8.53 -3.78 -6.98
C SER A 40 8.79 -2.59 -7.91
N ARG A 41 9.70 -1.67 -7.55
CA ARG A 41 9.89 -0.38 -8.25
C ARG A 41 11.18 -0.29 -9.06
N SER A 42 11.81 -1.44 -9.34
CA SER A 42 12.98 -1.59 -10.22
C SER A 42 12.58 -1.79 -11.67
#